data_AF-A0A9X2LB48-F1
#
_entry.id   AF-A0A9X2LB48-F1
#
_cell.length_a   1.000
_cell.length_b   1.000
_cell.length_c   1.000
_cell.angle_alpha   90.00
_cell.angle_beta   90.00
_cell.angle_gamma   90.00
#
_symmetry.space_group_name_H-M   'P 1'
#
loop_
_entity.id
_entity.type
_entity.pdbx_description
1 polymer ?
#
loop_
_entity_poly.entity_id
_entity_poly.type
_entity_poly.pdbx_seq_one_letter_code
_entity_poly.pdbx_strand_id
1 'polypeptide(L)'
;MSNIQRSNLTIYDEIPVGDPDLWIPTGDLEQLLSDSLIGASLAGLPIRTRSKVAKSWVAEAMGYSAPPSFQKTQPRFPGQLLDTYVQKANNLQIWNEELSSARRYVLIRVDSDDVITRIKVVNGDTLAVLDTTGTLTQKYQARFSERGQGCQLFSSRDTDLIEPLCDSGAVGSTQRRPEEPPSVEEGILPIADLFEKLRAIVGNSFKDSGAVSERSRGEALHRLVCKALGYTRYGDNGQFPDVRNQLLEVKLQTSPTIDLGLVLPNSDEYLDVPQLGGHQIRHCDVRYAVFDAKTDGTAVAVTGLVLITGRDFFNRFVQFQGRRLNKKLQIPLPSNFFSA
;
A
#
# COMPACT_ATOMS: atom_id res chain seq x y z
N MET A 1 -36.28 -11.41 13.82
CA MET A 1 -36.21 -10.36 12.79
C MET A 1 -35.99 -9.04 13.50
N SER A 2 -34.94 -8.31 13.12
CA SER A 2 -34.63 -7.00 13.71
C SER A 2 -35.66 -5.94 13.25
N ASN A 3 -35.81 -4.86 14.00
CA ASN A 3 -36.66 -3.72 13.61
C ASN A 3 -36.19 -3.08 12.30
N ILE A 4 -34.87 -3.04 12.07
CA ILE A 4 -34.25 -2.60 10.80
C ILE A 4 -34.74 -3.44 9.62
N GLN A 5 -34.81 -4.77 9.76
CA GLN A 5 -35.29 -5.63 8.68
C GLN A 5 -36.76 -5.36 8.32
N ARG A 6 -37.57 -4.93 9.30
CA ARG A 6 -38.99 -4.59 9.10
C ARG A 6 -39.20 -3.18 8.54
N SER A 7 -38.25 -2.27 8.71
CA SER A 7 -38.39 -0.87 8.31
C SER A 7 -38.16 -0.64 6.81
N ASN A 8 -37.61 -1.62 6.09
CA ASN A 8 -37.19 -1.52 4.68
C ASN A 8 -36.17 -0.39 4.41
N LEU A 9 -35.52 0.13 5.44
CA LEU A 9 -34.44 1.10 5.30
C LEU A 9 -33.18 0.41 4.77
N THR A 10 -32.38 1.18 4.04
CA THR A 10 -31.04 0.83 3.61
C THR A 10 -30.00 1.32 4.61
N ILE A 11 -28.74 0.90 4.45
CA ILE A 11 -27.63 1.41 5.26
C ILE A 11 -27.36 2.92 5.08
N TYR A 12 -27.96 3.54 4.06
CA TYR A 12 -27.75 4.94 3.69
C TYR A 12 -28.82 5.88 4.24
N ASP A 13 -29.95 5.35 4.66
CA ASP A 13 -31.01 6.16 5.25
C ASP A 13 -30.58 6.64 6.63
N GLU A 14 -30.73 7.93 6.87
CA GLU A 14 -30.36 8.54 8.15
C GLU A 14 -31.30 8.04 9.25
N ILE A 15 -30.70 7.61 10.36
CA ILE A 15 -31.42 7.26 11.58
C ILE A 15 -30.90 8.19 12.67
N PRO A 16 -31.78 8.88 13.41
CA PRO A 16 -31.37 9.69 14.53
C PRO A 16 -30.53 8.88 15.54
N VAL A 17 -29.42 9.45 16.00
CA VAL A 17 -28.61 8.82 17.05
C VAL A 17 -29.47 8.67 18.30
N GLY A 18 -29.59 7.43 18.80
CA GLY A 18 -30.44 7.12 19.95
C GLY A 18 -31.91 6.88 19.61
N ASP A 19 -32.26 6.73 18.33
CA ASP A 19 -33.60 6.27 17.94
C ASP A 19 -33.98 4.96 18.67
N PRO A 20 -35.13 4.92 19.36
CA PRO A 20 -35.46 3.82 20.26
C PRO A 20 -35.70 2.48 19.55
N ASP A 21 -36.03 2.51 18.25
CA ASP A 21 -36.44 1.33 17.50
C ASP A 21 -35.37 0.87 16.51
N LEU A 22 -34.59 1.80 15.95
CA LEU A 22 -33.72 1.56 14.80
C LEU A 22 -32.23 1.83 15.09
N TRP A 23 -31.89 2.56 16.15
CA TRP A 23 -30.50 2.77 16.54
C TRP A 23 -30.01 1.62 17.42
N ILE A 24 -28.99 0.89 16.97
CA ILE A 24 -28.41 -0.20 17.77
C ILE A 24 -27.40 0.42 18.76
N PRO A 25 -27.56 0.29 20.08
CA PRO A 25 -26.57 0.78 21.04
C PRO A 25 -25.18 0.16 20.82
N THR A 26 -24.09 0.87 21.15
CA THR A 26 -22.72 0.43 20.82
C THR A 26 -22.36 -0.94 21.40
N GLY A 27 -22.74 -1.23 22.65
CA GLY A 27 -22.49 -2.54 23.27
C GLY A 27 -23.28 -3.65 22.58
N ASP A 28 -24.56 -3.41 22.29
CA ASP A 28 -25.42 -4.36 21.58
C ASP A 28 -24.94 -4.60 20.14
N LEU A 29 -24.40 -3.56 19.49
CA LEU A 29 -23.80 -3.65 18.17
C LEU A 29 -22.51 -4.49 18.19
N GLU A 30 -21.63 -4.29 19.18
CA GLU A 30 -20.44 -5.13 19.36
C GLU A 30 -20.82 -6.60 19.56
N GLN A 31 -21.81 -6.88 20.41
CA GLN A 31 -22.30 -8.23 20.67
C GLN A 31 -22.93 -8.86 19.42
N LEU A 32 -23.86 -8.15 18.77
CA LEU A 32 -24.55 -8.60 17.55
C LEU A 32 -23.56 -8.98 16.44
N LEU A 33 -22.55 -8.13 16.21
CA LEU A 33 -21.53 -8.39 15.21
C LEU A 33 -20.60 -9.51 15.63
N SER A 34 -20.25 -9.63 16.92
CA SER A 34 -19.44 -10.74 17.43
C SER A 34 -20.13 -12.07 17.20
N ASP A 35 -21.42 -12.18 17.56
CA ASP A 35 -22.22 -13.40 17.41
C ASP A 35 -22.40 -13.79 15.93
N SER A 36 -22.48 -12.81 15.05
CA SER A 36 -22.73 -13.04 13.62
C SER A 36 -21.47 -13.32 12.80
N LEU A 37 -20.32 -12.73 13.18
CA LEU A 37 -19.14 -12.67 12.31
C LEU A 37 -17.95 -13.49 12.79
N ILE A 38 -17.84 -13.79 14.09
CA ILE A 38 -16.71 -14.58 14.59
C ILE A 38 -16.75 -15.99 13.98
N GLY A 39 -15.60 -16.45 13.50
CA GLY A 39 -15.45 -17.71 12.77
C GLY A 39 -15.62 -17.59 11.26
N ALA A 40 -16.14 -16.48 10.73
CA ALA A 40 -16.21 -16.27 9.29
C ALA A 40 -14.81 -16.06 8.70
N SER A 41 -14.55 -16.64 7.52
CA SER A 41 -13.24 -16.61 6.87
C SER A 41 -13.22 -15.69 5.64
N LEU A 42 -12.22 -14.82 5.58
CA LEU A 42 -11.89 -13.98 4.43
C LEU A 42 -10.77 -14.58 3.56
N ALA A 43 -10.40 -15.84 3.81
CA ALA A 43 -9.34 -16.55 3.09
C ALA A 43 -9.65 -16.66 1.59
N GLY A 44 -8.61 -16.67 0.76
CA GLY A 44 -8.72 -16.78 -0.70
C GLY A 44 -9.27 -15.54 -1.43
N LEU A 45 -9.82 -14.55 -0.71
CA LEU A 45 -10.33 -13.33 -1.32
C LEU A 45 -9.21 -12.31 -1.58
N PRO A 46 -9.22 -11.58 -2.72
CA PRO A 46 -8.35 -10.42 -2.93
C PRO A 46 -8.60 -9.32 -1.88
N ILE A 47 -7.57 -8.56 -1.50
CA ILE A 47 -7.62 -7.54 -0.43
C ILE A 47 -8.82 -6.60 -0.57
N ARG A 48 -9.06 -6.06 -1.78
CA ARG A 48 -10.19 -5.14 -2.03
C ARG A 48 -11.56 -5.81 -1.86
N THR A 49 -11.63 -7.10 -2.17
CA THR A 49 -12.85 -7.90 -2.02
C THR A 49 -13.13 -8.19 -0.55
N ARG A 50 -12.11 -8.42 0.28
CA ARG A 50 -12.25 -8.65 1.73
C ARG A 50 -12.98 -7.51 2.43
N SER A 51 -12.59 -6.26 2.16
CA SER A 51 -13.26 -5.09 2.74
C SER A 51 -14.71 -4.95 2.28
N LYS A 52 -15.02 -5.32 1.02
CA LYS A 52 -16.41 -5.33 0.53
C LYS A 52 -17.23 -6.41 1.23
N VAL A 53 -16.69 -7.62 1.35
CA VAL A 53 -17.35 -8.76 1.99
C VAL A 53 -17.61 -8.48 3.47
N ALA A 54 -16.61 -8.03 4.23
CA ALA A 54 -16.77 -7.68 5.64
C ALA A 54 -17.87 -6.62 5.86
N LYS A 55 -17.93 -5.58 5.00
CA LYS A 55 -19.01 -4.58 5.06
C LYS A 55 -20.39 -5.18 4.76
N SER A 56 -20.46 -6.14 3.84
CA SER A 56 -21.72 -6.80 3.48
C SER A 56 -22.22 -7.62 4.66
N TRP A 57 -21.34 -8.39 5.31
CA TRP A 57 -21.70 -9.14 6.51
C TRP A 57 -22.10 -8.24 7.68
N VAL A 58 -21.43 -7.10 7.89
CA VAL A 58 -21.84 -6.11 8.90
C VAL A 58 -23.25 -5.57 8.59
N ALA A 59 -23.54 -5.24 7.32
CA ALA A 59 -24.87 -4.79 6.92
C ALA A 59 -25.94 -5.85 7.22
N GLU A 60 -25.69 -7.09 6.80
CA GLU A 60 -26.58 -8.24 6.99
C GLU A 60 -26.80 -8.57 8.47
N ALA A 61 -25.75 -8.54 9.29
CA ALA A 61 -25.83 -8.78 10.73
C ALA A 61 -26.73 -7.75 11.44
N MET A 62 -26.69 -6.48 11.02
CA MET A 62 -27.60 -5.44 11.52
C MET A 62 -29.04 -5.58 10.98
N GLY A 63 -29.25 -6.43 9.97
CA GLY A 63 -30.55 -6.68 9.33
C GLY A 63 -30.83 -5.86 8.09
N TYR A 64 -29.83 -5.15 7.55
CA TYR A 64 -29.94 -4.48 6.26
C TYR A 64 -29.69 -5.46 5.10
N SER A 65 -30.27 -5.17 3.94
CA SER A 65 -29.84 -5.81 2.70
C SER A 65 -28.52 -5.18 2.24
N ALA A 66 -27.46 -5.99 2.09
CA ALA A 66 -26.18 -5.49 1.62
C ALA A 66 -26.29 -4.95 0.18
N PRO A 67 -25.85 -3.70 -0.09
CA PRO A 67 -25.94 -3.16 -1.44
C PRO A 67 -24.93 -3.86 -2.37
N PRO A 68 -25.23 -3.98 -3.67
CA PRO A 68 -24.34 -4.62 -4.64
C PRO A 68 -23.00 -3.85 -4.78
N SER A 69 -23.02 -2.55 -4.51
CA SER A 69 -21.86 -1.68 -4.42
C SER A 69 -22.04 -0.67 -3.29
N PHE A 70 -20.95 -0.36 -2.57
CA PHE A 70 -20.98 0.61 -1.48
C PHE A 70 -20.72 2.02 -2.01
N GLN A 71 -21.63 2.95 -1.72
CA GLN A 71 -21.43 4.38 -2.00
C GLN A 71 -20.22 4.92 -1.23
N LYS A 72 -19.53 5.91 -1.83
CA LYS A 72 -18.38 6.58 -1.21
C LYS A 72 -18.84 7.73 -0.31
N THR A 73 -19.65 7.39 0.69
CA THR A 73 -20.33 8.31 1.60
C THR A 73 -19.73 8.18 2.99
N GLN A 74 -19.53 9.25 3.76
CA GLN A 74 -18.79 9.20 5.03
C GLN A 74 -19.71 9.59 6.21
N PRO A 75 -19.92 8.71 7.20
CA PRO A 75 -19.41 7.33 7.30
C PRO A 75 -20.06 6.39 6.26
N ARG A 76 -19.47 5.20 6.05
CA ARG A 76 -19.98 4.22 5.06
C ARG A 76 -21.38 3.70 5.37
N PHE A 77 -21.78 3.75 6.64
CA PHE A 77 -23.11 3.42 7.14
C PHE A 77 -23.70 4.64 7.85
N PRO A 78 -24.23 5.65 7.12
CA PRO A 78 -24.81 6.85 7.72
C PRO A 78 -25.86 6.56 8.79
N GLY A 79 -26.78 5.62 8.54
CA GLY A 79 -27.85 5.27 9.49
C GLY A 79 -27.36 4.70 10.82
N GLN A 80 -26.16 4.14 10.87
CA GLN A 80 -25.56 3.68 12.13
C GLN A 80 -24.29 4.48 12.48
N LEU A 81 -24.04 5.60 11.81
CA LEU A 81 -22.88 6.47 12.00
C LEU A 81 -21.55 5.69 12.17
N LEU A 82 -21.29 4.69 11.31
CA LEU A 82 -20.13 3.80 11.49
C LEU A 82 -19.32 3.52 10.22
N ASP A 83 -18.02 3.29 10.41
CA ASP A 83 -17.10 2.72 9.43
C ASP A 83 -16.52 1.39 9.94
N THR A 84 -16.07 0.54 9.03
CA THR A 84 -15.54 -0.81 9.35
C THR A 84 -14.08 -0.94 8.94
N TYR A 85 -13.29 -1.63 9.75
CA TYR A 85 -11.85 -1.80 9.56
C TYR A 85 -11.43 -3.23 9.89
N VAL A 86 -11.03 -4.00 8.88
CA VAL A 86 -10.43 -5.33 9.09
C VAL A 86 -8.99 -5.16 9.55
N GLN A 87 -8.61 -5.79 10.66
CA GLN A 87 -7.32 -5.62 11.33
C GLN A 87 -6.60 -6.96 11.50
N LYS A 88 -5.42 -7.09 10.86
CA LYS A 88 -4.46 -8.18 11.10
C LYS A 88 -3.44 -7.88 12.18
N ALA A 89 -3.13 -6.60 12.37
CA ALA A 89 -2.14 -6.12 13.30
C ALA A 89 -2.77 -5.08 14.23
N ASN A 90 -2.11 -4.79 15.35
CA ASN A 90 -2.53 -3.77 16.30
C ASN A 90 -2.06 -2.37 15.85
N ASN A 91 -2.45 -2.01 14.64
CA ASN A 91 -2.03 -0.78 13.98
C ASN A 91 -3.15 -0.29 13.07
N LEU A 92 -4.09 0.45 13.64
CA LEU A 92 -5.25 0.97 12.92
C LEU A 92 -4.80 2.05 11.93
N GLN A 93 -5.32 1.97 10.72
CA GLN A 93 -4.97 2.90 9.64
C GLN A 93 -6.23 3.51 9.06
N ILE A 94 -6.37 4.82 9.22
CA ILE A 94 -7.50 5.60 8.70
C ILE A 94 -6.95 6.50 7.59
N TRP A 95 -7.55 6.44 6.41
CA TRP A 95 -7.07 7.16 5.24
C TRP A 95 -7.91 8.41 5.01
N ASN A 96 -7.23 9.54 4.78
CA ASN A 96 -7.76 10.83 4.36
C ASN A 96 -8.73 11.52 5.32
N GLU A 97 -8.72 11.13 6.59
CA GLU A 97 -9.71 11.53 7.58
C GLU A 97 -9.08 11.66 8.97
N GLU A 98 -9.55 12.64 9.74
CA GLU A 98 -9.34 12.74 11.18
C GLU A 98 -10.41 11.92 11.92
N LEU A 99 -10.18 11.62 13.19
CA LEU A 99 -11.18 10.96 14.01
C LEU A 99 -12.35 11.90 14.29
N SER A 100 -13.56 11.43 14.00
CA SER A 100 -14.79 12.05 14.50
C SER A 100 -15.20 11.39 15.81
N SER A 101 -15.36 12.18 16.87
CA SER A 101 -15.78 11.75 18.22
C SER A 101 -17.07 10.93 18.20
N ALA A 102 -18.10 11.44 17.53
CA ALA A 102 -19.41 10.81 17.44
C ALA A 102 -19.45 9.54 16.58
N ARG A 103 -18.50 9.38 15.65
CA ARG A 103 -18.48 8.23 14.74
C ARG A 103 -18.06 6.95 15.47
N ARG A 104 -18.70 5.84 15.10
CA ARG A 104 -18.35 4.49 15.56
C ARG A 104 -17.40 3.81 14.56
N TYR A 105 -16.42 3.09 15.08
CA TYR A 105 -15.40 2.36 14.33
C TYR A 105 -15.50 0.89 14.71
N VAL A 106 -15.97 0.08 13.77
CA VAL A 106 -16.07 -1.38 13.92
C VAL A 106 -14.74 -1.98 13.50
N LEU A 107 -13.92 -2.40 14.46
CA LEU A 107 -12.64 -3.07 14.24
C LEU A 107 -12.85 -4.58 14.23
N ILE A 108 -12.52 -5.21 13.11
CA ILE A 108 -12.75 -6.63 12.85
C ILE A 108 -11.39 -7.34 12.88
N ARG A 109 -11.07 -8.03 13.98
CA ARG A 109 -9.80 -8.76 14.13
C ARG A 109 -9.84 -10.07 13.36
N VAL A 110 -8.81 -10.30 12.54
CA VAL A 110 -8.58 -11.60 11.90
C VAL A 110 -7.24 -12.20 12.31
N ASP A 111 -7.14 -13.53 12.28
CA ASP A 111 -5.91 -14.26 12.50
C ASP A 111 -5.05 -14.42 11.22
N SER A 112 -4.02 -15.28 11.29
CA SER A 112 -3.14 -15.60 10.17
C SER A 112 -3.87 -16.25 9.00
N ASP A 113 -4.95 -16.99 9.27
CA ASP A 113 -5.75 -17.74 8.31
C ASP A 113 -6.94 -16.94 7.79
N ASP A 114 -6.96 -15.62 8.05
CA ASP A 114 -8.02 -14.70 7.65
C ASP A 114 -9.39 -15.01 8.29
N VAL A 115 -9.41 -15.74 9.41
CA VAL A 115 -10.63 -16.02 10.18
C VAL A 115 -10.87 -14.88 11.15
N ILE A 116 -12.11 -14.37 11.21
CA ILE A 116 -12.50 -13.34 12.16
C ILE A 116 -12.50 -13.95 13.57
N THR A 117 -11.65 -13.44 14.44
CA THR A 117 -11.52 -13.95 15.81
C THR A 117 -12.22 -13.08 16.84
N ARG A 118 -12.32 -11.76 16.59
CA ARG A 118 -12.89 -10.78 17.52
C ARG A 118 -13.47 -9.57 16.80
N ILE A 119 -14.48 -8.95 17.39
CA ILE A 119 -15.02 -7.65 16.98
C ILE A 119 -14.84 -6.68 18.15
N LYS A 120 -14.48 -5.43 17.85
CA LYS A 120 -14.53 -4.32 18.82
C LYS A 120 -15.19 -3.12 18.17
N VAL A 121 -16.15 -2.49 18.83
CA VAL A 121 -16.83 -1.28 18.37
C VAL A 121 -16.52 -0.15 19.33
N VAL A 122 -15.80 0.84 18.85
CA VAL A 122 -15.37 2.01 19.65
C VAL A 122 -15.82 3.31 19.00
N ASN A 123 -15.91 4.38 19.76
CA ASN A 123 -16.13 5.72 19.21
C ASN A 123 -14.79 6.42 18.91
N GLY A 124 -14.86 7.57 18.24
CA GLY A 124 -13.67 8.35 17.92
C GLY A 124 -12.91 8.83 19.14
N ASP A 125 -13.60 9.15 20.23
CA ASP A 125 -12.95 9.61 21.47
C ASP A 125 -12.05 8.53 22.09
N THR A 126 -12.51 7.28 22.09
CA THR A 126 -11.72 6.14 22.55
C THR A 126 -10.45 5.96 21.71
N LEU A 127 -10.55 6.15 20.39
CA LEU A 127 -9.39 6.06 19.49
C LEU A 127 -8.48 7.28 19.60
N ALA A 128 -9.01 8.47 19.88
CA ALA A 128 -8.24 9.70 19.97
C ALA A 128 -7.25 9.67 21.14
N VAL A 129 -7.61 9.01 22.24
CA VAL A 129 -6.69 8.76 23.37
C VAL A 129 -5.49 7.91 22.97
N LEU A 130 -5.64 7.04 21.99
CA LEU A 130 -4.59 6.15 21.50
C LEU A 130 -3.76 6.76 20.36
N ASP A 131 -4.21 7.89 19.79
CA ASP A 131 -3.49 8.58 18.75
C ASP A 131 -2.31 9.39 19.32
N THR A 132 -1.24 8.68 19.66
CA THR A 132 0.01 9.28 20.14
C THR A 132 0.76 10.05 19.04
N THR A 133 0.33 9.92 17.78
CA THR A 133 1.02 10.53 16.64
C THR A 133 0.43 11.87 16.27
N GLY A 134 -0.90 12.03 16.37
CA GLY A 134 -1.66 13.22 16.03
C GLY A 134 -1.48 13.71 14.59
N THR A 135 -0.69 13.00 13.77
CA THR A 135 -0.13 13.52 12.53
C THR A 135 -0.50 12.60 11.40
N LEU A 136 -1.30 13.14 10.49
CA LEU A 136 -1.58 12.52 9.21
C LEU A 136 -0.29 12.44 8.38
N THR A 137 0.28 11.24 8.27
CA THR A 137 1.41 10.99 7.37
C THR A 137 0.94 11.06 5.92
N GLN A 138 1.62 11.84 5.10
CA GLN A 138 1.23 12.12 3.72
C GLN A 138 2.02 11.26 2.75
N LYS A 139 1.35 10.64 1.78
CA LYS A 139 2.01 9.86 0.71
C LYS A 139 1.46 10.18 -0.67
N TYR A 140 2.35 10.22 -1.64
CA TYR A 140 2.02 10.32 -3.05
C TYR A 140 1.70 8.95 -3.65
N GLN A 141 0.77 8.94 -4.60
CA GLN A 141 0.36 7.74 -5.33
C GLN A 141 0.16 8.03 -6.82
N ALA A 142 0.41 7.03 -7.64
CA ALA A 142 0.16 7.06 -9.08
C ALA A 142 -0.58 5.81 -9.56
N ARG A 143 -1.14 5.89 -10.76
CA ARG A 143 -1.82 4.80 -11.45
C ARG A 143 -0.95 4.26 -12.58
N PHE A 144 -0.74 2.95 -12.57
CA PHE A 144 -0.25 2.19 -13.71
C PHE A 144 -1.43 1.69 -14.55
N SER A 145 -1.85 2.50 -15.52
CA SER A 145 -3.07 2.24 -16.30
C SER A 145 -2.88 1.18 -17.39
N GLU A 146 -1.73 1.15 -18.07
CA GLU A 146 -1.48 0.24 -19.21
C GLU A 146 -0.53 -0.89 -18.79
N ARG A 147 -1.01 -1.74 -17.87
CA ARG A 147 -0.30 -2.95 -17.42
C ARG A 147 -0.30 -4.03 -18.51
N GLY A 148 0.63 -4.98 -18.41
CA GLY A 148 0.68 -6.15 -19.29
C GLY A 148 1.32 -5.94 -20.66
N GLN A 149 2.06 -4.84 -20.88
CA GLN A 149 2.74 -4.56 -22.15
C GLN A 149 4.18 -5.09 -22.25
N GLY A 150 4.54 -6.09 -21.43
CA GLY A 150 5.89 -6.67 -21.42
C GLY A 150 6.94 -5.73 -20.85
N CYS A 151 8.12 -5.68 -21.48
CA CYS A 151 9.24 -4.84 -21.07
C CYS A 151 9.29 -3.53 -21.88
N GLN A 152 9.37 -2.40 -21.20
CA GLN A 152 9.42 -1.07 -21.79
C GLN A 152 10.52 -0.22 -21.13
N LEU A 153 11.46 0.28 -21.93
CA LEU A 153 12.35 1.36 -21.53
C LEU A 153 11.72 2.68 -21.97
N PHE A 154 11.16 3.44 -21.03
CA PHE A 154 10.38 4.63 -21.35
C PHE A 154 11.25 5.88 -21.50
N SER A 155 12.26 6.04 -20.65
CA SER A 155 13.29 7.05 -20.83
C SER A 155 14.44 6.45 -21.64
N SER A 156 14.72 7.01 -22.82
CA SER A 156 15.80 6.50 -23.68
C SER A 156 17.21 6.79 -23.14
N ARG A 157 17.33 7.73 -22.19
CA ARG A 157 18.58 8.17 -21.56
C ARG A 157 18.34 8.54 -20.09
N ASP A 158 19.42 8.56 -19.31
CA ASP A 158 19.42 9.14 -17.97
C ASP A 158 19.23 10.68 -18.04
N THR A 159 19.06 11.34 -16.90
CA THR A 159 18.99 12.81 -16.86
C THR A 159 20.35 13.43 -17.21
N ASP A 160 20.36 14.67 -17.68
CA ASP A 160 21.59 15.41 -18.07
C ASP A 160 22.67 15.42 -16.97
N LEU A 161 22.27 15.32 -15.69
CA LEU A 161 23.18 15.25 -14.54
C LEU A 161 23.83 13.87 -14.42
N ILE A 162 23.07 12.80 -14.67
CA ILE A 162 23.50 11.42 -14.47
C ILE A 162 24.20 10.85 -15.70
N GLU A 163 23.76 11.19 -16.92
CA GLU A 163 24.32 10.65 -18.18
C GLU A 163 25.86 10.75 -18.25
N PRO A 164 26.52 11.87 -17.87
CA PRO A 164 27.98 11.97 -17.88
C PRO A 164 28.70 11.16 -16.78
N LEU A 165 27.96 10.72 -15.76
CA LEU A 165 28.46 9.95 -14.61
C LEU A 165 28.23 8.44 -14.79
N CYS A 166 27.60 8.05 -15.90
CA CYS A 166 27.33 6.66 -16.21
C CYS A 166 28.57 5.97 -16.80
N ASP A 167 28.75 4.70 -16.45
CA ASP A 167 29.78 3.81 -17.00
C ASP A 167 29.15 2.43 -17.27
N SER A 168 29.10 2.01 -18.54
CA SER A 168 28.63 0.67 -18.92
C SER A 168 29.50 -0.46 -18.34
N GLY A 169 30.74 -0.13 -17.97
CA GLY A 169 31.68 -1.00 -17.27
C GLY A 169 31.45 -1.09 -15.76
N ALA A 170 30.53 -0.30 -15.19
CA ALA A 170 30.20 -0.24 -13.74
C ALA A 170 29.64 -1.55 -13.14
N VAL A 171 29.69 -2.67 -13.89
CA VAL A 171 29.16 -3.95 -13.45
C VAL A 171 29.93 -4.44 -12.22
N GLY A 172 29.29 -4.32 -11.07
CA GLY A 172 29.44 -5.21 -9.93
C GLY A 172 30.89 -5.47 -9.55
N SER A 173 31.60 -4.44 -9.07
CA SER A 173 32.63 -4.68 -8.07
C SER A 173 32.01 -5.58 -7.00
N THR A 174 32.38 -6.86 -7.00
CA THR A 174 31.81 -7.90 -6.11
C THR A 174 31.94 -7.58 -4.62
N GLN A 175 32.63 -6.47 -4.30
CA GLN A 175 32.91 -6.01 -2.96
C GLN A 175 31.86 -5.02 -2.42
N ARG A 176 31.16 -4.27 -3.27
CA ARG A 176 30.20 -3.25 -2.80
C ARG A 176 28.77 -3.74 -2.71
N ARG A 177 28.03 -3.06 -1.84
CA ARG A 177 26.69 -3.44 -1.40
C ARG A 177 25.66 -2.50 -2.02
N PRO A 178 24.48 -3.01 -2.41
CA PRO A 178 23.43 -2.21 -3.05
C PRO A 178 22.97 -1.01 -2.19
N GLU A 179 23.05 -1.11 -0.87
CA GLU A 179 22.63 -0.08 0.09
C GLU A 179 23.66 1.05 0.33
N GLU A 180 24.86 0.95 -0.27
CA GLU A 180 25.90 1.97 -0.15
C GLU A 180 25.59 3.20 -1.02
N PRO A 181 26.16 4.38 -0.71
CA PRO A 181 25.98 5.56 -1.56
C PRO A 181 26.62 5.41 -2.95
N PRO A 182 26.12 6.12 -3.98
CA PRO A 182 26.73 6.14 -5.30
C PRO A 182 28.12 6.80 -5.25
N SER A 183 29.02 6.41 -6.15
CA SER A 183 30.37 6.99 -6.24
C SER A 183 30.91 7.00 -7.66
N VAL A 184 31.72 8.00 -7.99
CA VAL A 184 32.29 8.18 -9.34
C VAL A 184 33.21 7.02 -9.72
N GLU A 185 34.02 6.53 -8.77
CA GLU A 185 35.01 5.47 -9.02
C GLU A 185 34.38 4.16 -9.50
N GLU A 186 33.13 3.90 -9.11
CA GLU A 186 32.43 2.68 -9.47
C GLU A 186 31.48 2.85 -10.63
N GLY A 187 31.17 4.10 -10.98
CA GLY A 187 30.21 4.44 -12.01
C GLY A 187 28.77 4.06 -11.68
N ILE A 188 27.86 4.65 -12.43
CA ILE A 188 26.45 4.29 -12.43
C ILE A 188 26.15 3.59 -13.74
N LEU A 189 25.40 2.47 -13.72
CA LEU A 189 24.99 1.85 -14.97
C LEU A 189 24.02 2.77 -15.72
N PRO A 190 24.24 3.00 -17.03
CA PRO A 190 23.26 3.66 -17.88
C PRO A 190 21.88 3.01 -17.75
N ILE A 191 20.81 3.78 -17.87
CA ILE A 191 19.44 3.27 -17.77
C ILE A 191 19.17 2.15 -18.81
N ALA A 192 19.79 2.22 -19.98
CA ALA A 192 19.70 1.17 -21.00
C ALA A 192 20.31 -0.16 -20.51
N ASP A 193 21.47 -0.10 -19.85
CA ASP A 193 22.15 -1.30 -19.33
C ASP A 193 21.40 -1.88 -18.12
N LEU A 194 20.84 -1.02 -17.27
CA LEU A 194 19.90 -1.44 -16.24
C LEU A 194 18.70 -2.16 -16.86
N PHE A 195 18.11 -1.61 -17.92
CA PHE A 195 16.96 -2.23 -18.58
C PHE A 195 17.28 -3.63 -19.10
N GLU A 196 18.41 -3.79 -19.80
CA GLU A 196 18.83 -5.08 -20.35
C GLU A 196 19.13 -6.13 -19.27
N LYS A 197 19.65 -5.72 -18.11
CA LYS A 197 19.82 -6.62 -16.97
C LYS A 197 18.49 -6.99 -16.32
N LEU A 198 17.63 -6.01 -16.10
CA LEU A 198 16.39 -6.19 -15.34
C LEU A 198 15.28 -6.89 -16.14
N ARG A 199 15.24 -6.76 -17.46
CA ARG A 199 14.28 -7.50 -18.31
C ARG A 199 14.39 -9.01 -18.16
N ALA A 200 15.55 -9.54 -17.77
CA ALA A 200 15.76 -10.97 -17.52
C ALA A 200 14.96 -11.50 -16.30
N ILE A 201 14.42 -10.60 -15.47
CA ILE A 201 13.54 -10.96 -14.35
C ILE A 201 12.12 -11.25 -14.85
N VAL A 202 11.71 -10.68 -15.98
CA VAL A 202 10.37 -10.92 -16.55
C VAL A 202 10.27 -12.38 -17.04
N GLY A 203 9.19 -13.05 -16.66
CA GLY A 203 8.99 -14.49 -16.84
C GLY A 203 9.36 -15.33 -15.62
N ASN A 204 10.10 -14.76 -14.64
CA ASN A 204 10.37 -15.46 -13.39
C ASN A 204 9.14 -15.46 -12.47
N SER A 205 9.11 -16.45 -11.57
CA SER A 205 8.16 -16.50 -10.48
C SER A 205 8.87 -16.75 -9.15
N PHE A 206 8.24 -16.29 -8.07
CA PHE A 206 8.68 -16.56 -6.71
C PHE A 206 7.48 -16.85 -5.81
N LYS A 207 7.72 -17.54 -4.70
CA LYS A 207 6.67 -17.89 -3.74
C LYS A 207 5.97 -16.64 -3.24
N ASP A 208 4.64 -16.63 -3.31
CA ASP A 208 3.84 -15.63 -2.63
C ASP A 208 3.80 -16.03 -1.15
N SER A 209 4.43 -15.23 -0.30
CA SER A 209 4.41 -15.42 1.16
C SER A 209 3.03 -15.17 1.80
N GLY A 210 1.96 -15.19 0.98
CA GLY A 210 0.59 -14.88 1.34
C GLY A 210 0.32 -13.38 1.42
N ALA A 211 -0.94 -13.04 1.72
CA ALA A 211 -1.44 -11.67 1.85
C ALA A 211 -0.83 -10.88 3.04
N VAL A 212 0.22 -11.39 3.71
CA VAL A 212 0.70 -10.91 5.01
C VAL A 212 1.80 -9.84 4.91
N SER A 213 2.36 -9.53 3.74
CA SER A 213 2.77 -8.14 3.44
C SER A 213 3.28 -8.00 2.01
N GLU A 214 2.77 -7.00 1.29
CA GLU A 214 3.38 -6.46 0.05
C GLU A 214 4.89 -6.23 0.19
N ARG A 215 5.35 -5.90 1.40
CA ARG A 215 6.77 -5.79 1.76
C ARG A 215 7.57 -7.07 1.48
N SER A 216 7.04 -8.24 1.83
CA SER A 216 7.74 -9.52 1.64
C SER A 216 7.91 -9.86 0.16
N ARG A 217 6.94 -9.48 -0.68
CA ARG A 217 7.02 -9.63 -2.14
C ARG A 217 7.98 -8.62 -2.73
N GLY A 218 7.98 -7.38 -2.23
CA GLY A 218 8.96 -6.36 -2.58
C GLY A 218 10.39 -6.81 -2.29
N GLU A 219 10.63 -7.38 -1.11
CA GLU A 219 11.93 -7.93 -0.70
C GLU A 219 12.39 -9.09 -1.60
N ALA A 220 11.46 -9.99 -1.96
CA ALA A 220 11.74 -11.08 -2.89
C ALA A 220 12.10 -10.58 -4.29
N LEU A 221 11.39 -9.57 -4.80
CA LEU A 221 11.73 -8.92 -6.07
C LEU A 221 13.09 -8.20 -5.97
N HIS A 222 13.33 -7.45 -4.89
CA HIS A 222 14.57 -6.71 -4.70
C HIS A 222 15.78 -7.67 -4.70
N ARG A 223 15.67 -8.85 -4.08
CA ARG A 223 16.70 -9.92 -4.23
C ARG A 223 16.97 -10.32 -5.67
N LEU A 224 15.93 -10.48 -6.50
CA LEU A 224 16.08 -10.80 -7.92
C LEU A 224 16.75 -9.66 -8.68
N VAL A 225 16.42 -8.41 -8.34
CA VAL A 225 17.06 -7.21 -8.88
C VAL A 225 18.55 -7.18 -8.54
N CYS A 226 18.92 -7.34 -7.26
CA CYS A 226 20.33 -7.37 -6.86
C CYS A 226 21.10 -8.45 -7.62
N LYS A 227 20.53 -9.65 -7.74
CA LYS A 227 21.14 -10.75 -8.49
C LYS A 227 21.30 -10.42 -9.98
N ALA A 228 20.28 -9.84 -10.62
CA ALA A 228 20.32 -9.48 -12.04
C ALA A 228 21.35 -8.38 -12.34
N LEU A 229 21.59 -7.47 -11.38
CA LEU A 229 22.62 -6.45 -11.48
C LEU A 229 24.04 -6.98 -11.20
N GLY A 230 24.17 -8.21 -10.69
CA GLY A 230 25.46 -8.87 -10.44
C GLY A 230 25.95 -8.79 -9.00
N TYR A 231 25.13 -8.32 -8.05
CA TYR A 231 25.50 -8.31 -6.64
C TYR A 231 25.55 -9.73 -6.07
N THR A 232 26.58 -10.00 -5.27
CA THR A 232 26.76 -11.30 -4.58
C THR A 232 25.86 -11.43 -3.35
N ARG A 233 25.32 -10.31 -2.85
CA ARG A 233 24.48 -10.24 -1.66
C ARG A 233 23.31 -9.30 -1.89
N TYR A 234 22.21 -9.59 -1.20
CA TYR A 234 21.11 -8.66 -0.98
C TYR A 234 21.51 -7.64 0.08
N GLY A 235 21.03 -6.42 -0.06
CA GLY A 235 21.15 -5.41 0.98
C GLY A 235 20.07 -4.33 0.84
N ASP A 236 19.56 -3.91 1.98
CA ASP A 236 18.48 -2.93 2.14
C ASP A 236 18.62 -2.35 3.55
N ASN A 237 18.78 -1.04 3.65
CA ASN A 237 18.87 -0.29 4.91
C ASN A 237 17.59 0.51 5.20
N GLY A 238 16.53 0.30 4.41
CA GLY A 238 15.26 1.02 4.47
C GLY A 238 15.32 2.46 3.95
N GLN A 239 16.44 2.88 3.37
CA GLN A 239 16.60 4.20 2.77
C GLN A 239 16.21 4.18 1.30
N PHE A 240 15.67 5.30 0.84
CA PHE A 240 15.42 5.52 -0.58
C PHE A 240 16.73 5.95 -1.29
N PRO A 241 16.97 5.52 -2.55
CA PRO A 241 16.24 4.47 -3.27
C PRO A 241 16.71 3.05 -2.91
N ASP A 242 15.91 2.04 -3.26
CA ASP A 242 16.14 0.63 -2.90
C ASP A 242 17.56 0.11 -3.25
N VAL A 243 18.04 0.35 -4.48
CA VAL A 243 19.43 0.09 -4.89
C VAL A 243 20.16 1.45 -4.97
N ARG A 244 20.66 1.87 -3.82
CA ARG A 244 21.15 3.22 -3.55
C ARG A 244 22.40 3.59 -4.37
N ASN A 245 23.36 2.68 -4.48
CA ASN A 245 24.59 2.92 -5.24
C ASN A 245 24.33 3.04 -6.75
N GLN A 246 23.19 2.55 -7.23
CA GLN A 246 22.75 2.66 -8.62
C GLN A 246 21.58 3.64 -8.78
N LEU A 247 21.22 4.44 -7.78
CA LEU A 247 20.07 5.36 -7.80
C LEU A 247 18.82 4.75 -8.47
N LEU A 248 18.45 3.54 -8.04
CA LEU A 248 17.36 2.76 -8.63
C LEU A 248 16.33 2.37 -7.57
N GLU A 249 15.10 2.83 -7.75
CA GLU A 249 13.93 2.44 -6.95
C GLU A 249 13.19 1.27 -7.59
N VAL A 250 12.81 0.26 -6.81
CA VAL A 250 12.17 -0.97 -7.30
C VAL A 250 10.74 -1.07 -6.80
N LYS A 251 9.78 -1.17 -7.71
CA LYS A 251 8.35 -1.32 -7.37
C LYS A 251 7.78 -2.58 -7.99
N LEU A 252 7.24 -3.47 -7.14
CA LEU A 252 6.42 -4.60 -7.60
C LEU A 252 4.94 -4.19 -7.63
N GLN A 253 4.25 -4.42 -8.73
CA GLN A 253 2.83 -4.07 -8.87
C GLN A 253 1.99 -5.28 -9.28
N THR A 254 1.14 -5.73 -8.35
CA THR A 254 0.06 -6.70 -8.64
C THR A 254 -1.28 -6.01 -8.90
N SER A 255 -1.35 -4.70 -8.66
CA SER A 255 -2.54 -3.85 -8.86
C SER A 255 -2.17 -2.55 -9.59
N PRO A 256 -3.15 -1.79 -10.11
CA PRO A 256 -2.86 -0.54 -10.81
C PRO A 256 -2.32 0.62 -9.95
N THR A 257 -2.27 0.52 -8.62
CA THR A 257 -1.90 1.65 -7.75
C THR A 257 -0.47 1.52 -7.27
N ILE A 258 0.36 2.54 -7.49
CA ILE A 258 1.75 2.63 -7.03
C ILE A 258 1.85 3.60 -5.85
N ASP A 259 2.52 3.20 -4.76
CA ASP A 259 2.93 4.08 -3.65
C ASP A 259 4.30 4.70 -3.96
N LEU A 260 4.36 6.03 -3.95
CA LEU A 260 5.55 6.82 -4.29
C LEU A 260 6.28 7.36 -3.05
N GLY A 261 5.78 7.12 -1.83
CA GLY A 261 6.36 7.66 -0.61
C GLY A 261 6.05 9.14 -0.38
N LEU A 262 6.98 9.84 0.28
CA LEU A 262 6.80 11.22 0.77
C LEU A 262 7.14 12.30 -0.26
N VAL A 263 7.93 11.97 -1.29
CA VAL A 263 8.43 12.91 -2.30
C VAL A 263 8.02 12.41 -3.68
N LEU A 264 7.69 13.32 -4.59
CA LEU A 264 7.33 12.96 -5.96
C LEU A 264 8.56 12.52 -6.76
N PRO A 265 8.43 11.52 -7.65
CA PRO A 265 9.51 11.09 -8.52
C PRO A 265 10.14 12.21 -9.35
N ASN A 266 9.35 13.17 -9.82
CA ASN A 266 9.83 14.28 -10.65
C ASN A 266 10.28 15.51 -9.84
N SER A 267 10.41 15.40 -8.52
CA SER A 267 10.83 16.53 -7.67
C SER A 267 12.29 16.93 -7.94
N ASP A 268 12.54 18.23 -7.95
CA ASP A 268 13.88 18.83 -7.97
C ASP A 268 14.52 18.90 -6.57
N GLU A 269 13.83 18.43 -5.53
CA GLU A 269 14.40 18.31 -4.18
C GLU A 269 15.63 17.41 -4.17
N TYR A 270 16.60 17.76 -3.31
CA TYR A 270 17.83 17.01 -3.16
C TYR A 270 17.58 15.66 -2.49
N LEU A 271 18.20 14.63 -3.06
CA LEU A 271 18.29 13.33 -2.46
C LEU A 271 19.37 13.37 -1.37
N ASP A 272 19.09 12.78 -0.21
CA ASP A 272 20.05 12.65 0.89
C ASP A 272 21.12 11.59 0.56
N VAL A 273 22.04 11.92 -0.34
CA VAL A 273 23.23 11.15 -0.72
C VAL A 273 24.43 12.09 -0.89
N PRO A 274 25.68 11.60 -0.75
CA PRO A 274 26.86 12.37 -1.10
C PRO A 274 26.80 12.88 -2.54
N GLN A 275 27.45 14.02 -2.79
CA GLN A 275 27.59 14.52 -4.15
C GLN A 275 28.34 13.51 -5.02
N LEU A 276 27.89 13.39 -6.26
CA LEU A 276 28.49 12.52 -7.27
C LEU A 276 29.14 13.39 -8.33
N GLY A 277 30.47 13.27 -8.48
CA GLY A 277 31.23 14.10 -9.41
C GLY A 277 31.08 15.61 -9.15
N GLY A 278 30.91 16.02 -7.89
CA GLY A 278 30.68 17.41 -7.49
C GLY A 278 29.25 17.92 -7.65
N HIS A 279 28.30 17.06 -8.03
CA HIS A 279 26.90 17.43 -8.26
C HIS A 279 25.99 16.82 -7.18
N GLN A 280 25.03 17.62 -6.68
CA GLN A 280 24.00 17.11 -5.77
C GLN A 280 22.93 16.36 -6.57
N ILE A 281 22.65 15.13 -6.18
CA ILE A 281 21.61 14.30 -6.79
C ILE A 281 20.22 14.76 -6.32
N ARG A 282 19.24 14.74 -7.21
CA ARG A 282 17.83 15.04 -6.90
C ARG A 282 16.95 13.81 -7.02
N HIS A 283 15.73 13.90 -6.48
CA HIS A 283 14.73 12.83 -6.62
C HIS A 283 14.42 12.48 -8.09
N CYS A 284 14.37 13.48 -8.97
CA CYS A 284 14.16 13.29 -10.41
C CYS A 284 15.26 12.52 -11.15
N ASP A 285 16.45 12.42 -10.56
CA ASP A 285 17.61 11.75 -11.14
C ASP A 285 17.60 10.23 -10.81
N VAL A 286 16.73 9.78 -9.90
CA VAL A 286 16.53 8.36 -9.57
C VAL A 286 15.77 7.65 -10.68
N ARG A 287 16.16 6.44 -11.05
CA ARG A 287 15.43 5.58 -12.00
C ARG A 287 14.44 4.68 -11.25
N TYR A 288 13.29 4.40 -11.87
CA TYR A 288 12.23 3.58 -11.30
C TYR A 288 12.03 2.32 -12.15
N ALA A 289 12.36 1.16 -11.59
CA ALA A 289 12.02 -0.14 -12.16
C ALA A 289 10.67 -0.60 -11.60
N VAL A 290 9.60 -0.39 -12.37
CA VAL A 290 8.25 -0.81 -12.01
C VAL A 290 7.94 -2.14 -12.69
N PHE A 291 7.96 -3.21 -11.91
CA PHE A 291 7.63 -4.56 -12.35
C PHE A 291 6.14 -4.82 -12.26
N ASP A 292 5.57 -5.29 -13.37
CA ASP A 292 4.19 -5.76 -13.41
C ASP A 292 4.14 -7.25 -13.07
N ALA A 293 3.21 -7.66 -12.20
CA ALA A 293 3.08 -9.04 -11.77
C ALA A 293 1.63 -9.50 -11.60
N LYS A 294 1.45 -10.82 -11.68
CA LYS A 294 0.20 -11.51 -11.33
C LYS A 294 0.46 -12.43 -10.15
N THR A 295 -0.53 -12.61 -9.29
CA THR A 295 -0.50 -13.58 -8.20
C THR A 295 -1.77 -14.41 -8.22
N ASP A 296 -1.62 -15.71 -7.96
CA ASP A 296 -2.70 -16.66 -7.70
C ASP A 296 -2.89 -16.94 -6.19
N GLY A 297 -2.15 -16.22 -5.34
CA GLY A 297 -2.11 -16.41 -3.89
C GLY A 297 -1.06 -17.40 -3.39
N THR A 298 -0.42 -18.15 -4.30
CA THR A 298 0.66 -19.11 -3.99
C THR A 298 1.99 -18.70 -4.61
N ALA A 299 1.97 -18.16 -5.82
CA ALA A 299 3.13 -17.66 -6.53
C ALA A 299 2.86 -16.27 -7.12
N VAL A 300 3.92 -15.46 -7.18
CA VAL A 300 3.96 -14.19 -7.89
C VAL A 300 4.74 -14.41 -9.19
N ALA A 301 4.09 -14.21 -10.33
CA ALA A 301 4.71 -14.25 -11.65
C ALA A 301 4.96 -12.82 -12.15
N VAL A 302 6.22 -12.51 -12.48
CA VAL A 302 6.61 -11.21 -13.05
C VAL A 302 6.33 -11.23 -14.55
N THR A 303 5.44 -10.35 -15.01
CA THR A 303 4.90 -10.35 -16.38
C THR A 303 5.35 -9.16 -17.22
N GLY A 304 5.95 -8.14 -16.60
CA GLY A 304 6.44 -6.96 -17.33
C GLY A 304 7.38 -6.10 -16.50
N LEU A 305 8.02 -5.16 -17.17
CA LEU A 305 8.95 -4.19 -16.60
C LEU A 305 8.75 -2.85 -17.31
N VAL A 306 8.60 -1.78 -16.55
CA VAL A 306 8.79 -0.42 -17.05
C VAL A 306 9.99 0.17 -16.34
N LEU A 307 11.00 0.61 -17.09
CA LEU A 307 12.12 1.39 -16.56
C LEU A 307 12.03 2.84 -17.07
N ILE A 308 12.11 3.79 -16.15
CA ILE A 308 11.89 5.22 -16.42
C ILE A 308 12.70 6.07 -15.45
N THR A 309 13.09 7.29 -15.82
CA THR A 309 13.65 8.26 -14.86
C THR A 309 12.55 8.85 -13.96
N GLY A 310 12.94 9.37 -12.80
CA GLY A 310 12.03 10.12 -11.93
C GLY A 310 11.47 11.35 -12.64
N ARG A 311 12.30 12.02 -13.45
CA ARG A 311 11.93 13.16 -14.31
C ARG A 311 10.75 12.83 -15.22
N ASP A 312 10.80 11.68 -15.91
CA ASP A 312 9.79 11.29 -16.89
C ASP A 312 8.63 10.48 -16.28
N PHE A 313 8.68 10.17 -14.97
CA PHE A 313 7.77 9.22 -14.33
C PHE A 313 6.29 9.43 -14.70
N PHE A 314 5.83 10.69 -14.65
CA PHE A 314 4.43 11.03 -14.92
C PHE A 314 4.05 11.13 -16.40
N ASN A 315 5.00 10.95 -17.33
CA ASN A 315 4.71 10.75 -18.75
C ASN A 315 4.13 9.34 -19.00
N ARG A 316 4.39 8.39 -18.09
CA ARG A 316 3.92 7.01 -18.17
C ARG A 316 2.84 6.67 -17.13
N PHE A 317 3.00 7.18 -15.92
CA PHE A 317 2.10 6.89 -14.80
C PHE A 317 1.20 8.08 -14.52
N VAL A 318 -0.10 7.85 -14.33
CA VAL A 318 -1.04 8.94 -14.06
C VAL A 318 -1.00 9.26 -12.57
N GLN A 319 -0.51 10.44 -12.19
CA GLN A 319 -0.63 10.90 -10.81
C GLN A 319 -2.10 10.92 -10.39
N PHE A 320 -2.41 10.46 -9.16
CA PHE A 320 -3.79 10.50 -8.69
C PHE A 320 -4.26 11.96 -8.56
N GLN A 321 -5.13 12.39 -9.48
CA GLN A 321 -5.69 13.76 -9.55
C GLN A 321 -6.76 14.08 -8.47
N GLY A 322 -6.99 13.17 -7.50
CA GLY A 322 -7.87 13.42 -6.33
C GLY A 322 -7.26 14.43 -5.35
N ARG A 323 -7.31 14.22 -4.03
CA ARG A 323 -6.63 15.10 -3.05
C ARG A 323 -5.09 15.22 -3.23
N ARG A 324 -4.50 14.77 -4.35
CA ARG A 324 -3.07 14.72 -4.75
C ARG A 324 -2.12 14.01 -3.77
N LEU A 325 -2.60 13.82 -2.55
CA LEU A 325 -1.90 13.52 -1.32
C LEU A 325 -2.85 12.63 -0.52
N ASN A 326 -2.49 11.36 -0.35
CA ASN A 326 -3.22 10.49 0.55
C ASN A 326 -2.63 10.64 1.94
N LYS A 327 -3.45 11.16 2.85
CA LYS A 327 -3.12 11.26 4.26
C LYS A 327 -3.48 9.95 4.95
N LYS A 328 -2.65 9.50 5.86
CA LYS A 328 -2.86 8.28 6.65
C LYS A 328 -2.66 8.60 8.11
N LEU A 329 -3.71 8.43 8.90
CA LEU A 329 -3.64 8.39 10.35
C LEU A 329 -3.29 6.97 10.76
N GLN A 330 -2.30 6.82 11.62
CA GLN A 330 -1.86 5.52 12.10
C GLN A 330 -1.90 5.49 13.63
N ILE A 331 -2.78 4.66 14.18
CA ILE A 331 -3.05 4.58 15.61
C ILE A 331 -2.57 3.20 16.11
N PRO A 332 -1.47 3.14 16.87
CA PRO A 332 -1.06 1.92 17.56
C PRO A 332 -2.14 1.47 18.54
N LEU A 333 -2.61 0.23 18.42
CA LEU A 333 -3.57 -0.33 19.36
C LEU A 333 -2.81 -1.09 20.47
N PRO A 334 -3.19 -0.96 21.75
CA PRO A 334 -2.62 -1.77 22.83
C PRO A 334 -2.71 -3.28 22.56
N SER A 335 -1.78 -4.07 23.09
CA SER A 335 -1.75 -5.53 22.91
C SER A 335 -3.04 -6.21 23.37
N ASN A 336 -3.67 -5.66 24.42
CA ASN A 336 -4.92 -6.12 25.01
C ASN A 336 -6.17 -5.40 24.45
N PHE A 337 -6.06 -4.59 23.39
CA PHE A 337 -7.18 -3.77 22.90
C PHE A 337 -8.44 -4.59 22.56
N PHE A 338 -8.26 -5.78 21.98
CA PHE A 338 -9.36 -6.70 21.67
C PHE A 338 -9.68 -7.69 22.81
N SER A 339 -9.03 -7.59 23.96
CA SER A 339 -9.27 -8.44 25.13
C SER A 339 -9.96 -7.68 26.27
N ALA A 340 -10.16 -6.37 26.10
CA ALA A 340 -10.67 -5.45 27.10
C ALA A 340 -12.17 -5.19 26.94
#